data_AF-A0A060WJI8-F1
#
_entry.id   AF-A0A060WJI8-F1
#
_cell.length_a   1.000
_cell.length_b   1.000
_cell.length_c   1.000
_cell.angle_alpha   90.00
_cell.angle_beta   90.00
_cell.angle_gamma   90.00
#
_symmetry.space_group_name_H-M   'P 1'
#
loop_
_entity.id
_entity.type
_entity.pdbx_description
1 polymer ?
#
loop_
_entity_poly.entity_id
_entity_poly.type
_entity_poly.pdbx_seq_one_letter_code
_entity_poly.pdbx_strand_id
1 'polypeptide(L)'
;MSPMVLRTSGPAKLPEGYKLTMHISQGDAESVRVFRTRSTAGMHQTLKNLFYKSFVKDYPLVLGSEDLSKEVPYLGGNAEMNFYVEGLRFPDKDFEGLISISLSLLEPSSQGFPETPIFTDRVMFRVAPWIMTPNTLNPVEVFVCSTSDNYQFLKGMRRLVENSGYKLKVCHEYMNRGDRWMQDEIEFGYIDSPHQRFPVVLDSPRDGKLQDFPYDVLLGPDFGYVTRTAYNVEVSSLDSFGNLEVSPPVIVNGKIYPLGRIIIGVAFPTATKGRNMTKVVQDFLWAQKVQEPIALFSDWLLVGHVDEFMTFVPAPDKKVKQYCQGKYSCPLH
;
A
#
# COMPACT_ATOMS: atom_id res chain seq x y z
N MET A 1 -9.47 -7.06 3.21
CA MET A 1 -10.30 -6.93 1.98
C MET A 1 -11.52 -6.10 2.32
N SER A 2 -11.95 -5.24 1.39
CA SER A 2 -13.13 -4.40 1.57
C SER A 2 -14.42 -5.20 1.31
N PRO A 3 -15.43 -5.15 2.18
CA PRO A 3 -16.71 -5.79 1.92
C PRO A 3 -17.49 -5.04 0.84
N MET A 4 -18.13 -5.78 -0.07
CA MET A 4 -19.08 -5.27 -1.06
C MET A 4 -20.33 -6.15 -1.03
N VAL A 5 -21.52 -5.56 -0.94
CA VAL A 5 -22.77 -6.31 -0.71
C VAL A 5 -23.73 -6.08 -1.87
N LEU A 6 -24.12 -7.15 -2.56
CA LEU A 6 -25.23 -7.14 -3.50
C LEU A 6 -26.53 -7.37 -2.73
N ARG A 7 -27.43 -6.39 -2.79
CA ARG A 7 -28.79 -6.49 -2.23
C ARG A 7 -29.79 -6.59 -3.36
N THR A 8 -30.63 -7.62 -3.33
CA THR A 8 -31.72 -7.79 -4.28
C THR A 8 -33.06 -7.89 -3.57
N SER A 9 -34.10 -7.34 -4.18
CA SER A 9 -35.49 -7.42 -3.74
C SER A 9 -36.36 -7.65 -4.98
N GLY A 10 -37.04 -8.79 -5.06
CA GLY A 10 -37.87 -9.10 -6.23
C GLY A 10 -38.60 -10.45 -6.17
N PRO A 11 -39.08 -10.95 -7.33
CA PRO A 11 -39.79 -12.23 -7.41
C PRO A 11 -38.93 -13.42 -6.94
N ALA A 12 -39.55 -14.60 -6.78
CA ALA A 12 -38.80 -15.79 -6.37
C ALA A 12 -37.72 -16.22 -7.38
N LYS A 13 -37.89 -15.89 -8.67
CA LYS A 13 -36.95 -16.15 -9.76
C LYS A 13 -37.02 -15.00 -10.77
N LEU A 14 -35.92 -14.74 -11.47
CA LEU A 14 -35.94 -13.87 -12.64
C LEU A 14 -36.78 -14.52 -13.75
N PRO A 15 -37.39 -13.73 -14.65
CA PRO A 15 -38.00 -14.26 -15.86
C PRO A 15 -36.98 -15.06 -16.68
N GLU A 16 -37.46 -15.98 -17.51
CA GLU A 16 -36.60 -16.88 -18.29
C GLU A 16 -35.58 -16.09 -19.13
N GLY A 17 -34.31 -16.51 -19.05
CA GLY A 17 -33.20 -15.90 -19.78
C GLY A 17 -32.62 -14.62 -19.17
N TYR A 18 -33.28 -13.97 -18.20
CA TYR A 18 -32.69 -12.83 -17.50
C TYR A 18 -31.65 -13.27 -16.50
N LYS A 19 -30.55 -12.53 -16.39
CA LYS A 19 -29.48 -12.83 -15.43
C LYS A 19 -28.77 -11.59 -14.90
N LEU A 20 -28.10 -11.76 -13.76
CA LEU A 20 -27.23 -10.74 -13.18
C LEU A 20 -25.78 -11.07 -13.50
N THR A 21 -25.05 -10.12 -14.07
CA THR A 21 -23.64 -10.28 -14.41
C THR A 21 -22.83 -9.17 -13.77
N MET A 22 -21.85 -9.55 -12.95
CA MET A 22 -20.84 -8.64 -12.42
C MET A 22 -19.70 -8.53 -13.42
N HIS A 23 -19.15 -7.33 -13.62
CA HIS A 23 -18.07 -7.09 -14.57
C HIS A 23 -17.19 -5.89 -14.21
N ILE A 24 -15.97 -5.92 -14.73
CA ILE A 24 -14.92 -4.89 -14.58
C ILE A 24 -14.28 -4.61 -15.94
N SER A 25 -13.64 -3.44 -16.08
CA SER A 25 -12.85 -3.14 -17.27
C SER A 25 -11.56 -3.97 -17.28
N GLN A 26 -10.97 -4.18 -18.47
CA GLN A 26 -9.69 -4.87 -18.59
C GLN A 26 -8.58 -4.15 -17.81
N GLY A 27 -8.57 -2.81 -17.80
CA GLY A 27 -7.60 -2.03 -17.03
C GLY A 27 -7.78 -2.15 -15.52
N ASP A 28 -9.03 -2.15 -15.03
CA ASP A 28 -9.30 -2.36 -13.60
C ASP A 28 -8.91 -3.78 -13.15
N ALA A 29 -9.05 -4.78 -14.03
CA ALA A 29 -8.78 -6.18 -13.73
C ALA A 29 -7.31 -6.49 -13.41
N GLU A 30 -6.38 -5.63 -13.84
CA GLU A 30 -4.98 -5.71 -13.43
C GLU A 30 -4.78 -5.27 -11.96
N SER A 31 -5.72 -4.49 -11.42
CA SER A 31 -5.59 -3.78 -10.14
C SER A 31 -6.49 -4.32 -9.04
N VAL A 32 -7.40 -5.25 -9.35
CA VAL A 32 -8.42 -5.74 -8.40
C VAL A 32 -8.67 -7.25 -8.52
N ARG A 33 -8.96 -7.89 -7.39
CA ARG A 33 -9.67 -9.17 -7.36
C ARG A 33 -10.92 -9.08 -6.50
N VAL A 34 -11.97 -9.76 -6.93
CA VAL A 34 -13.25 -9.85 -6.22
C VAL A 34 -13.54 -11.31 -5.93
N PHE A 35 -13.79 -11.62 -4.66
CA PHE A 35 -14.15 -12.95 -4.19
C PHE A 35 -15.57 -12.93 -3.63
N ARG A 36 -16.24 -14.09 -3.59
CA ARG A 36 -17.52 -14.27 -2.90
C ARG A 36 -17.40 -15.35 -1.84
N THR A 37 -18.19 -15.29 -0.77
CA THR A 37 -18.34 -16.44 0.14
C THR A 37 -19.07 -17.58 -0.56
N ARG A 38 -18.58 -18.81 -0.40
CA ARG A 38 -19.27 -20.00 -0.87
C ARG A 38 -20.57 -20.23 -0.08
N SER A 39 -21.67 -20.51 -0.78
CA SER A 39 -22.90 -21.00 -0.15
C SER A 39 -22.66 -22.42 0.39
N THR A 40 -23.10 -22.69 1.63
CA THR A 40 -22.91 -23.98 2.33
C THR A 40 -23.65 -25.17 1.71
N ALA A 41 -24.42 -24.95 0.63
CA ALA A 41 -25.14 -26.00 -0.08
C ALA A 41 -24.25 -26.70 -1.13
N GLY A 42 -23.53 -27.75 -0.74
CA GLY A 42 -22.87 -28.66 -1.70
C GLY A 42 -21.44 -29.02 -1.33
N MET A 43 -21.28 -29.80 -0.26
CA MET A 43 -20.01 -30.35 0.18
C MET A 43 -19.84 -31.77 -0.40
N HIS A 44 -19.01 -31.92 -1.42
CA HIS A 44 -18.40 -33.21 -1.75
C HIS A 44 -16.88 -33.06 -1.90
N GLN A 45 -16.20 -34.05 -1.33
CA GLN A 45 -14.76 -34.17 -1.07
C GLN A 45 -13.85 -33.79 -2.24
N THR A 46 -12.75 -33.09 -1.95
CA THR A 46 -11.40 -33.59 -2.29
C THR A 46 -10.34 -32.90 -1.42
N LEU A 47 -9.33 -33.67 -1.02
CA LEU A 47 -8.15 -33.29 -0.22
C LEU A 47 -6.94 -32.99 -1.14
N LYS A 48 -6.06 -32.11 -0.64
CA LYS A 48 -4.67 -31.76 -1.07
C LYS A 48 -4.48 -30.54 -2.01
N ASN A 49 -4.17 -29.37 -1.41
CA ASN A 49 -2.86 -28.69 -1.48
C ASN A 49 -2.91 -27.31 -0.77
N LEU A 50 -1.85 -26.99 -0.03
CA LEU A 50 -1.81 -26.09 1.12
C LEU A 50 -1.97 -24.59 0.78
N PHE A 51 -2.86 -23.94 1.54
CA PHE A 51 -3.17 -22.51 1.67
C PHE A 51 -3.88 -21.80 0.50
N TYR A 52 -3.29 -21.63 -0.70
CA TYR A 52 -3.94 -20.85 -1.76
C TYR A 52 -5.22 -21.52 -2.31
N LYS A 53 -5.20 -22.85 -2.50
CA LYS A 53 -6.40 -23.61 -2.93
C LYS A 53 -7.47 -23.70 -1.84
N SER A 54 -7.10 -23.59 -0.56
CA SER A 54 -8.07 -23.63 0.54
C SER A 54 -8.87 -22.34 0.62
N PHE A 55 -8.22 -21.17 0.48
CA PHE A 55 -8.93 -19.89 0.45
C PHE A 55 -9.86 -19.81 -0.77
N VAL A 56 -9.40 -20.14 -1.98
CA VAL A 56 -10.24 -20.12 -3.19
C VAL A 56 -11.40 -21.14 -3.11
N LYS A 57 -11.23 -22.23 -2.34
CA LYS A 57 -12.29 -23.23 -2.12
C LYS A 57 -13.47 -22.68 -1.31
N ASP A 58 -13.20 -21.79 -0.37
CA ASP A 58 -14.20 -21.17 0.51
C ASP A 58 -14.62 -19.77 0.03
N TYR A 59 -13.73 -19.11 -0.73
CA TYR A 59 -13.87 -17.79 -1.32
C TYR A 59 -13.53 -17.84 -2.83
N PRO A 60 -14.42 -18.38 -3.67
CA PRO A 60 -14.16 -18.43 -5.11
C PRO A 60 -13.98 -17.04 -5.71
N LEU A 61 -13.00 -16.93 -6.62
CA LEU A 61 -12.77 -15.75 -7.44
C LEU A 61 -13.99 -15.51 -8.35
N VAL A 62 -14.44 -14.25 -8.40
CA VAL A 62 -15.56 -13.79 -9.23
C VAL A 62 -15.02 -12.91 -10.36
N LEU A 63 -14.15 -11.96 -10.03
CA LEU A 63 -13.52 -11.08 -11.01
C LEU A 63 -12.01 -10.96 -10.75
N GLY A 64 -11.26 -10.83 -11.84
CA GLY A 64 -9.81 -10.59 -11.84
C GLY A 64 -9.28 -10.52 -13.27
N SER A 65 -7.94 -10.54 -13.44
CA SER A 65 -7.28 -10.40 -14.74
C SER A 65 -7.72 -11.42 -15.80
N GLU A 66 -8.09 -12.63 -15.39
CA GLU A 66 -8.56 -13.70 -16.29
C GLU A 66 -10.09 -13.76 -16.42
N ASP A 67 -10.82 -13.23 -15.42
CA ASP A 67 -12.28 -13.26 -15.33
C ASP A 67 -12.82 -11.82 -15.28
N LEU A 68 -13.01 -11.20 -16.44
CA LEU A 68 -13.52 -9.80 -16.52
C LEU A 68 -15.01 -9.69 -16.21
N SER A 69 -15.75 -10.79 -16.33
CA SER A 69 -17.18 -10.83 -16.04
C SER A 69 -17.62 -12.21 -15.54
N LYS A 70 -18.61 -12.23 -14.66
CA LYS A 70 -19.19 -13.46 -14.12
C LYS A 70 -20.67 -13.29 -13.81
N GLU A 71 -21.45 -14.30 -14.20
CA GLU A 71 -22.83 -14.41 -13.74
C GLU A 71 -22.85 -14.60 -12.22
N VAL A 72 -23.68 -13.82 -11.53
CA VAL A 72 -23.89 -13.89 -10.09
C VAL A 72 -25.28 -14.43 -9.78
N PRO A 73 -25.42 -15.38 -8.84
CA PRO A 73 -26.71 -16.00 -8.57
C PRO A 73 -27.75 -15.00 -8.06
N TYR A 74 -28.94 -15.04 -8.65
CA TYR A 74 -30.13 -14.38 -8.10
C TYR A 74 -30.82 -15.32 -7.11
N LEU A 75 -30.93 -14.90 -5.84
CA LEU A 75 -31.48 -15.74 -4.76
C LEU A 75 -33.01 -15.62 -4.57
N GLY A 76 -33.65 -14.66 -5.24
CA GLY A 76 -35.09 -14.39 -5.09
C GLY A 76 -35.47 -13.69 -3.78
N GLY A 77 -36.65 -13.07 -3.77
CA GLY A 77 -37.15 -12.35 -2.59
C GLY A 77 -36.22 -11.22 -2.15
N ASN A 78 -36.12 -11.01 -0.83
CA ASN A 78 -35.13 -10.12 -0.23
C ASN A 78 -33.88 -10.93 0.11
N ALA A 79 -32.78 -10.63 -0.56
CA ALA A 79 -31.53 -11.36 -0.38
C ALA A 79 -30.31 -10.44 -0.37
N GLU A 80 -29.27 -10.88 0.32
CA GLU A 80 -27.96 -10.25 0.33
C GLU A 80 -26.88 -11.27 -0.03
N MET A 81 -25.87 -10.82 -0.78
CA MET A 81 -24.69 -11.61 -1.10
C MET A 81 -23.43 -10.78 -0.86
N ASN A 82 -22.52 -11.35 -0.07
CA ASN A 82 -21.26 -10.71 0.30
C ASN A 82 -20.13 -11.05 -0.67
N PHE A 83 -19.41 -10.01 -1.07
CA PHE A 83 -18.17 -10.05 -1.83
C PHE A 83 -17.06 -9.37 -1.04
N TYR A 84 -15.82 -9.77 -1.33
CA TYR A 84 -14.61 -9.27 -0.70
C TYR A 84 -13.66 -8.80 -1.79
N VAL A 85 -13.25 -7.54 -1.71
CA VAL A 85 -12.47 -6.85 -2.73
C VAL A 85 -11.08 -6.55 -2.20
N GLU A 86 -10.05 -6.87 -2.99
CA GLU A 86 -8.67 -6.48 -2.71
C GLU A 86 -8.06 -5.70 -3.87
N GLY A 87 -7.26 -4.68 -3.54
CA GLY A 87 -6.41 -3.98 -4.50
C GLY A 87 -5.07 -4.71 -4.63
N LEU A 88 -4.56 -4.84 -5.85
CA LEU A 88 -3.31 -5.54 -6.16
C LEU A 88 -2.15 -4.59 -6.42
N ARG A 89 -2.43 -3.31 -6.64
CA ARG A 89 -1.48 -2.30 -7.09
C ARG A 89 -1.73 -1.00 -6.33
N PHE A 90 -0.68 -0.36 -5.84
CA PHE A 90 -0.76 0.99 -5.31
C PHE A 90 -1.05 2.00 -6.42
N PRO A 91 -1.59 3.20 -6.09
CA PRO A 91 -1.56 4.32 -7.02
C PRO A 91 -0.15 4.54 -7.56
N ASP A 92 -0.04 4.77 -8.85
CA ASP A 92 1.23 4.97 -9.56
C ASP A 92 1.04 5.89 -10.77
N LYS A 93 2.12 6.16 -11.52
CA LYS A 93 2.12 7.01 -12.72
C LYS A 93 1.01 6.67 -13.71
N ASP A 94 0.75 5.38 -13.90
CA ASP A 94 -0.20 4.82 -14.86
C ASP A 94 -1.54 4.44 -14.22
N PHE A 95 -1.70 4.62 -12.91
CA PHE A 95 -2.89 4.20 -12.18
C PHE A 95 -3.26 5.19 -11.07
N GLU A 96 -4.38 5.90 -11.25
CA GLU A 96 -4.85 6.90 -10.28
C GLU A 96 -5.35 6.33 -8.94
N GLY A 97 -5.36 5.00 -8.80
CA GLY A 97 -5.89 4.28 -7.65
C GLY A 97 -7.40 4.13 -7.65
N LEU A 98 -8.10 4.38 -8.76
CA LEU A 98 -9.56 4.25 -8.85
C LEU A 98 -9.95 2.96 -9.58
N ILE A 99 -10.87 2.20 -9.00
CA ILE A 99 -11.37 0.92 -9.54
C ILE A 99 -12.89 0.95 -9.62
N SER A 100 -13.45 0.53 -10.76
CA SER A 100 -14.89 0.47 -10.98
C SER A 100 -15.38 -0.97 -11.02
N ILE A 101 -16.34 -1.36 -10.18
CA ILE A 101 -17.00 -2.67 -10.27
C ILE A 101 -18.47 -2.45 -10.60
N SER A 102 -18.96 -3.12 -11.63
CA SER A 102 -20.31 -2.94 -12.16
C SER A 102 -21.13 -4.21 -12.04
N LEU A 103 -22.43 -4.06 -11.86
CA LEU A 103 -23.41 -5.14 -11.92
C LEU A 103 -24.50 -4.78 -12.93
N SER A 104 -24.74 -5.65 -13.89
CA SER A 104 -25.77 -5.45 -14.91
C SER A 104 -26.85 -6.54 -14.83
N LEU A 105 -28.12 -6.12 -14.93
CA LEU A 105 -29.23 -7.01 -15.25
C LEU A 105 -29.32 -7.12 -16.77
N LEU A 106 -29.20 -8.34 -17.28
CA LEU A 106 -29.18 -8.63 -18.70
C LEU A 106 -30.50 -9.26 -19.11
N GLU A 107 -31.06 -8.77 -20.21
CA GLU A 107 -32.24 -9.30 -20.89
C GLU A 107 -31.82 -10.25 -22.02
N PRO A 108 -32.44 -11.44 -22.14
CA PRO A 108 -32.14 -12.38 -23.21
C PRO A 108 -32.49 -11.78 -24.57
N SER A 109 -31.62 -12.03 -25.55
CA SER A 109 -31.85 -11.64 -26.95
C SER A 109 -32.12 -12.88 -27.81
N SER A 110 -32.41 -12.66 -29.09
CA SER A 110 -32.56 -13.74 -30.07
C SER A 110 -31.29 -14.58 -30.18
N GLN A 111 -31.43 -15.85 -30.56
CA GLN A 111 -30.30 -16.76 -30.69
C GLN A 111 -29.20 -16.18 -31.59
N GLY A 112 -27.95 -16.15 -31.08
CA GLY A 112 -26.80 -15.59 -31.78
C GLY A 112 -26.55 -14.10 -31.53
N PHE A 113 -27.40 -13.41 -30.77
CA PHE A 113 -27.20 -12.02 -30.35
C PHE A 113 -26.78 -11.93 -28.89
N PRO A 114 -25.91 -10.95 -28.54
CA PRO A 114 -25.57 -10.69 -27.14
C PRO A 114 -26.82 -10.23 -26.37
N GLU A 115 -26.84 -10.57 -25.09
CA GLU A 115 -27.88 -10.10 -24.16
C GLU A 115 -27.77 -8.57 -23.98
N THR A 116 -28.90 -7.93 -23.73
CA THR A 116 -28.97 -6.47 -23.60
C THR A 116 -28.91 -6.07 -22.12
N PRO A 117 -27.97 -5.21 -21.70
CA PRO A 117 -27.99 -4.67 -20.34
C PRO A 117 -29.16 -3.68 -20.19
N ILE A 118 -30.19 -4.07 -19.42
CA ILE A 118 -31.38 -3.25 -19.17
C ILE A 118 -31.27 -2.39 -17.91
N PHE A 119 -30.35 -2.73 -17.01
CA PHE A 119 -30.00 -1.92 -15.85
C PHE A 119 -28.54 -2.17 -15.48
N THR A 120 -27.82 -1.14 -15.04
CA THR A 120 -26.45 -1.26 -14.51
C THR A 120 -26.26 -0.34 -13.32
N ASP A 121 -25.73 -0.89 -12.23
CA ASP A 121 -25.26 -0.14 -11.08
C ASP A 121 -23.75 -0.31 -10.92
N ARG A 122 -23.07 0.67 -10.33
CA ARG A 122 -21.61 0.72 -10.22
C ARG A 122 -21.16 1.25 -8.87
N VAL A 123 -20.18 0.59 -8.29
CA VAL A 123 -19.42 1.09 -7.14
C VAL A 123 -17.99 1.43 -7.55
N MET A 124 -17.44 2.46 -6.90
CA MET A 124 -16.07 2.92 -7.10
C MET A 124 -15.27 2.70 -5.82
N PHE A 125 -14.09 2.10 -5.96
CA PHE A 125 -13.11 1.98 -4.89
C PHE A 125 -11.93 2.89 -5.17
N ARG A 126 -11.32 3.41 -4.10
CA ARG A 126 -10.00 4.03 -4.14
C ARG A 126 -9.02 3.14 -3.39
N VAL A 127 -7.95 2.72 -4.04
CA VAL A 127 -6.84 2.03 -3.38
C VAL A 127 -6.16 3.00 -2.41
N ALA A 128 -5.94 2.55 -1.18
CA ALA A 128 -5.27 3.34 -0.15
C ALA A 128 -3.84 3.69 -0.60
N PRO A 129 -3.40 4.96 -0.46
CA PRO A 129 -2.02 5.33 -0.73
C PRO A 129 -1.08 4.76 0.34
N TRP A 130 0.19 4.63 0.00
CA TRP A 130 1.26 4.44 0.97
C TRP A 130 1.61 5.78 1.63
N ILE A 131 1.76 5.78 2.96
CA ILE A 131 1.92 7.00 3.78
C ILE A 131 3.11 6.83 4.74
N MET A 132 4.07 7.75 4.70
CA MET A 132 5.22 7.80 5.61
C MET A 132 4.87 8.41 6.97
N THR A 133 5.70 8.13 7.97
CA THR A 133 5.57 8.68 9.33
C THR A 133 6.69 9.66 9.67
N PRO A 134 6.41 10.93 10.03
CA PRO A 134 7.47 11.85 10.43
C PRO A 134 8.04 11.50 11.81
N ASN A 135 9.28 11.92 12.07
CA ASN A 135 9.98 11.81 13.37
C ASN A 135 9.27 12.47 14.56
N THR A 136 8.14 13.14 14.32
CA THR A 136 7.29 13.75 15.35
C THR A 136 6.18 12.84 15.87
N LEU A 137 5.98 11.67 15.26
CA LEU A 137 5.13 10.62 15.80
C LEU A 137 5.89 9.79 16.84
N ASN A 138 5.13 9.13 17.73
CA ASN A 138 5.73 8.22 18.70
C ASN A 138 6.30 6.99 17.97
N PRO A 139 7.54 6.59 18.24
CA PRO A 139 8.11 5.38 17.65
C PRO A 139 7.44 4.13 18.25
N VAL A 140 7.60 3.00 17.56
CA VAL A 140 7.06 1.70 17.98
C VAL A 140 8.17 0.67 18.12
N GLU A 141 9.03 0.58 17.11
CA GLU A 141 10.12 -0.37 17.02
C GLU A 141 11.30 0.28 16.29
N VAL A 142 12.51 0.03 16.79
CA VAL A 142 13.77 0.53 16.23
C VAL A 142 14.50 -0.62 15.56
N PHE A 143 14.99 -0.40 14.35
CA PHE A 143 15.72 -1.40 13.56
C PHE A 143 17.19 -1.00 13.43
N VAL A 144 18.11 -1.92 13.73
CA VAL A 144 19.56 -1.69 13.62
C VAL A 144 20.28 -2.91 13.07
N CYS A 145 21.44 -2.72 12.46
CA CYS A 145 22.33 -3.81 12.06
C CYS A 145 23.37 -4.14 13.15
N SER A 146 23.66 -5.42 13.32
CA SER A 146 24.85 -5.91 14.02
C SER A 146 25.96 -6.21 13.01
N THR A 147 27.15 -5.66 13.24
CA THR A 147 28.37 -5.94 12.48
C THR A 147 29.51 -6.30 13.41
N SER A 148 30.56 -6.90 12.86
CA SER A 148 31.73 -7.41 13.61
C SER A 148 32.45 -6.35 14.46
N ASP A 149 32.29 -5.07 14.12
CA ASP A 149 32.97 -3.93 14.73
C ASP A 149 32.07 -3.02 15.59
N ASN A 150 30.75 -3.25 15.68
CA ASN A 150 29.82 -2.26 16.23
C ASN A 150 29.21 -2.58 17.62
N TYR A 151 29.84 -3.44 18.41
CA TYR A 151 29.31 -3.85 19.73
C TYR A 151 28.96 -2.67 20.66
N GLN A 152 29.82 -1.64 20.75
CA GLN A 152 29.55 -0.50 21.63
C GLN A 152 28.34 0.33 21.18
N PHE A 153 28.14 0.47 19.86
CA PHE A 153 26.96 1.09 19.28
C PHE A 153 25.70 0.31 19.65
N LEU A 154 25.69 -1.02 19.44
CA LEU A 154 24.55 -1.87 19.80
C LEU A 154 24.23 -1.82 21.30
N LYS A 155 25.25 -1.78 22.16
CA LYS A 155 25.08 -1.64 23.61
C LYS A 155 24.42 -0.30 23.96
N GLY A 156 24.84 0.79 23.32
CA GLY A 156 24.23 2.12 23.46
C GLY A 156 22.76 2.13 23.01
N MET A 157 22.48 1.57 21.83
CA MET A 157 21.12 1.50 21.26
C MET A 157 20.18 0.66 22.13
N ARG A 158 20.61 -0.50 22.63
CA ARG A 158 19.82 -1.30 23.57
C ARG A 158 19.42 -0.48 24.79
N ARG A 159 20.39 0.17 25.43
CA ARG A 159 20.13 1.02 26.61
C ARG A 159 19.17 2.16 26.30
N LEU A 160 19.34 2.86 25.17
CA LEU A 160 18.48 3.96 24.76
C LEU A 160 17.03 3.49 24.55
N VAL A 161 16.86 2.40 23.80
CA VAL A 161 15.54 1.87 23.43
C VAL A 161 14.81 1.27 24.65
N GLU A 162 15.53 0.53 25.50
CA GLU A 162 15.01 0.02 26.78
C GLU A 162 14.55 1.14 27.70
N ASN A 163 15.36 2.20 27.87
CA ASN A 163 14.99 3.35 28.69
C ASN A 163 13.80 4.13 28.13
N SER A 164 13.54 4.01 26.82
CA SER A 164 12.44 4.69 26.14
C SER A 164 11.16 3.84 26.07
N GLY A 165 11.22 2.55 26.47
CA GLY A 165 10.08 1.65 26.47
C GLY A 165 9.67 1.11 25.08
N TYR A 166 10.55 1.19 24.09
CA TYR A 166 10.26 0.73 22.71
C TYR A 166 10.90 -0.63 22.41
N LYS A 167 10.51 -1.24 21.30
CA LYS A 167 11.09 -2.51 20.82
C LYS A 167 12.36 -2.26 20.02
N LEU A 168 13.32 -3.18 20.10
CA LEU A 168 14.54 -3.17 19.28
C LEU A 168 14.62 -4.46 18.46
N LYS A 169 14.72 -4.32 17.14
CA LYS A 169 15.01 -5.42 16.21
C LYS A 169 16.43 -5.27 15.66
N VAL A 170 17.23 -6.32 15.84
CA VAL A 170 18.61 -6.36 15.37
C VAL A 170 18.71 -7.29 14.15
N CYS A 171 19.11 -6.74 13.01
CA CYS A 171 19.48 -7.50 11.82
C CYS A 171 20.93 -7.97 11.94
N HIS A 172 21.14 -9.27 11.97
CA HIS A 172 22.46 -9.88 12.20
C HIS A 172 23.19 -10.20 10.89
N GLU A 173 24.49 -10.50 10.99
CA GLU A 173 25.37 -10.68 9.83
C GLU A 173 24.96 -11.78 8.84
N TYR A 174 24.25 -12.81 9.30
CA TYR A 174 23.70 -13.83 8.39
C TYR A 174 22.70 -13.24 7.38
N MET A 175 22.06 -12.12 7.72
CA MET A 175 21.10 -11.40 6.87
C MET A 175 21.72 -10.15 6.24
N ASN A 176 22.35 -9.29 7.04
CA ASN A 176 22.90 -8.03 6.53
C ASN A 176 24.22 -8.18 5.75
N ARG A 177 24.94 -9.31 5.89
CA ARG A 177 26.18 -9.64 5.16
C ARG A 177 27.26 -8.53 5.24
N GLY A 178 27.28 -7.80 6.35
CA GLY A 178 28.20 -6.70 6.66
C GLY A 178 27.69 -5.31 6.25
N ASP A 179 26.52 -5.21 5.61
CA ASP A 179 25.88 -3.92 5.37
C ASP A 179 25.23 -3.39 6.64
N ARG A 180 25.59 -2.16 7.02
CA ARG A 180 25.20 -1.53 8.27
C ARG A 180 24.12 -0.48 8.11
N TRP A 181 23.76 -0.15 6.87
CA TRP A 181 22.90 0.98 6.54
C TRP A 181 21.43 0.55 6.50
N MET A 182 20.88 0.21 7.66
CA MET A 182 19.46 -0.16 7.79
C MET A 182 18.51 0.92 7.25
N GLN A 183 18.85 2.19 7.45
CA GLN A 183 18.08 3.35 6.98
C GLN A 183 18.06 3.51 5.45
N ASP A 184 19.07 2.99 4.75
CA ASP A 184 19.18 3.16 3.31
C ASP A 184 18.32 2.18 2.52
N GLU A 185 18.04 1.01 3.08
CA GLU A 185 17.34 -0.07 2.39
C GLU A 185 15.81 0.04 2.51
N ILE A 186 15.31 0.58 3.62
CA ILE A 186 13.88 0.53 3.95
C ILE A 186 13.35 1.85 4.47
N GLU A 187 12.10 2.11 4.13
CA GLU A 187 11.31 3.18 4.69
C GLU A 187 9.98 2.61 5.21
N PHE A 188 9.65 2.91 6.46
CA PHE A 188 8.43 2.41 7.08
C PHE A 188 7.27 3.38 6.83
N GLY A 189 6.27 2.91 6.09
CA GLY A 189 4.98 3.58 5.97
C GLY A 189 3.84 2.74 6.47
N TYR A 190 2.62 3.17 6.18
CA TYR A 190 1.39 2.43 6.44
C TYR A 190 0.38 2.66 5.33
N ILE A 191 -0.61 1.77 5.27
CA ILE A 191 -1.85 2.00 4.54
C ILE A 191 -3.02 2.03 5.52
N ASP A 192 -4.05 2.77 5.17
CA ASP A 192 -5.21 2.98 6.05
C ASP A 192 -6.52 2.85 5.30
N SER A 193 -7.50 2.27 5.99
CA SER A 193 -8.88 2.16 5.54
C SER A 193 -9.81 2.18 6.75
N PRO A 194 -11.12 2.47 6.59
CA PRO A 194 -12.05 2.49 7.71
C PRO A 194 -12.18 1.17 8.49
N HIS A 195 -11.73 0.04 7.92
CA HIS A 195 -11.89 -1.29 8.49
C HIS A 195 -10.57 -1.97 8.87
N GLN A 196 -9.42 -1.44 8.42
CA GLN A 196 -8.10 -2.04 8.67
C GLN A 196 -6.99 -1.02 8.41
N ARG A 197 -5.96 -1.06 9.27
CA ARG A 197 -4.69 -0.32 9.12
C ARG A 197 -3.53 -1.26 9.44
N PHE A 198 -2.45 -1.18 8.67
CA PHE A 198 -1.20 -1.90 8.98
C PHE A 198 0.02 -1.24 8.34
N PRO A 199 1.22 -1.42 8.92
CA PRO A 199 2.47 -0.93 8.34
C PRO A 199 2.79 -1.62 7.01
N VAL A 200 3.44 -0.89 6.11
CA VAL A 200 3.94 -1.38 4.83
C VAL A 200 5.35 -0.84 4.62
N VAL A 201 6.34 -1.73 4.52
CA VAL A 201 7.71 -1.32 4.20
C VAL A 201 7.81 -0.99 2.71
N LEU A 202 8.34 0.19 2.40
CA LEU A 202 8.88 0.50 1.08
C LEU A 202 10.34 0.06 1.07
N ASP A 203 10.67 -0.78 0.09
CA ASP A 203 11.99 -1.36 -0.14
C ASP A 203 12.70 -0.60 -1.27
N SER A 204 13.90 -0.10 -0.98
CA SER A 204 14.68 0.75 -1.86
C SER A 204 15.27 -0.04 -3.03
N PRO A 205 15.31 0.50 -4.26
CA PRO A 205 16.02 -0.14 -5.36
C PRO A 205 17.55 -0.09 -5.21
N ARG A 206 18.08 0.41 -4.07
CA ARG A 206 19.51 0.32 -3.73
C ARG A 206 20.05 -1.09 -3.90
N ASP A 207 19.24 -2.11 -3.60
CA ASP A 207 19.53 -3.54 -3.74
C ASP A 207 20.93 -3.89 -3.20
N GLY A 208 21.19 -3.43 -1.97
CA GLY A 208 22.47 -3.60 -1.29
C GLY A 208 22.63 -5.00 -0.71
N LYS A 209 23.52 -5.16 0.27
CA LYS A 209 23.57 -6.46 0.97
C LYS A 209 22.43 -6.65 1.96
N LEU A 210 21.57 -5.65 2.14
CA LEU A 210 20.34 -5.74 2.92
C LEU A 210 19.08 -6.07 2.08
N GLN A 211 19.19 -6.21 0.76
CA GLN A 211 18.07 -6.39 -0.19
C GLN A 211 17.02 -7.46 0.20
N ASP A 212 17.42 -8.52 0.90
CA ASP A 212 16.49 -9.59 1.25
C ASP A 212 15.77 -9.30 2.58
N PHE A 213 16.30 -8.41 3.42
CA PHE A 213 15.74 -8.08 4.73
C PHE A 213 14.27 -7.65 4.67
N PRO A 214 13.83 -6.77 3.75
CA PRO A 214 12.48 -6.24 3.78
C PRO A 214 11.46 -7.32 3.38
N TYR A 215 11.77 -8.14 2.38
CA TYR A 215 10.90 -9.22 1.94
C TYR A 215 10.96 -10.45 2.85
N ASP A 216 12.14 -10.90 3.27
CA ASP A 216 12.28 -12.16 4.02
C ASP A 216 12.01 -12.00 5.53
N VAL A 217 12.19 -10.80 6.09
CA VAL A 217 12.09 -10.58 7.55
C VAL A 217 10.92 -9.69 7.97
N LEU A 218 10.53 -8.70 7.15
CA LEU A 218 9.47 -7.76 7.51
C LEU A 218 8.10 -8.15 6.95
N LEU A 219 8.02 -8.61 5.70
CA LEU A 219 6.76 -9.07 5.12
C LEU A 219 6.15 -10.20 5.97
N GLY A 220 4.91 -10.01 6.40
CA GLY A 220 4.26 -10.96 7.27
C GLY A 220 2.80 -10.62 7.58
N PRO A 221 2.19 -11.34 8.55
CA PRO A 221 0.85 -11.02 9.03
C PRO A 221 0.77 -9.56 9.48
N ASP A 222 -0.17 -8.80 8.91
CA ASP A 222 -0.36 -7.37 9.16
C ASP A 222 0.91 -6.52 8.99
N PHE A 223 1.79 -6.91 8.06
CA PHE A 223 2.96 -6.13 7.66
C PHE A 223 3.17 -6.27 6.15
N GLY A 224 2.80 -5.23 5.40
CA GLY A 224 2.89 -5.23 3.94
C GLY A 224 4.28 -4.91 3.42
N TYR A 225 4.47 -5.14 2.13
CA TYR A 225 5.71 -4.88 1.39
C TYR A 225 5.38 -4.19 0.06
N VAL A 226 6.23 -3.25 -0.34
CA VAL A 226 6.20 -2.63 -1.67
C VAL A 226 7.61 -2.25 -2.10
N THR A 227 7.93 -2.41 -3.37
CA THR A 227 9.20 -1.95 -3.97
C THR A 227 8.93 -1.27 -5.30
N ARG A 228 9.92 -0.52 -5.81
CA ARG A 228 9.91 0.06 -7.15
C ARG A 228 11.23 -0.21 -7.85
N THR A 229 11.25 -1.23 -8.71
CA THR A 229 12.44 -1.63 -9.45
C THR A 229 12.74 -0.65 -10.60
N ALA A 230 13.96 -0.12 -10.62
CA ALA A 230 14.45 0.75 -11.68
C ALA A 230 15.04 -0.07 -12.85
N TYR A 231 14.19 -0.54 -13.78
CA TYR A 231 14.67 -1.28 -14.94
C TYR A 231 15.46 -0.39 -15.92
N ASN A 232 16.65 -0.83 -16.32
CA ASN A 232 17.50 -0.17 -17.31
C ASN A 232 17.92 1.27 -16.96
N VAL A 233 17.93 1.62 -15.67
CA VAL A 233 18.40 2.91 -15.15
C VAL A 233 19.43 2.64 -14.07
N GLU A 234 20.48 3.47 -14.02
CA GLU A 234 21.48 3.39 -12.95
C GLU A 234 20.87 3.90 -11.64
N VAL A 235 20.82 3.01 -10.64
CA VAL A 235 20.46 3.36 -9.27
C VAL A 235 21.62 4.13 -8.65
N SER A 236 21.31 5.27 -8.03
CA SER A 236 22.32 6.14 -7.43
C SER A 236 22.22 6.13 -5.90
N SER A 237 23.20 6.76 -5.23
CA SER A 237 23.12 6.99 -3.78
C SER A 237 21.85 7.73 -3.36
N LEU A 238 21.24 8.55 -4.24
CA LEU A 238 20.01 9.28 -3.94
C LEU A 238 18.74 8.39 -3.94
N ASP A 239 18.86 7.12 -4.31
CA ASP A 239 17.79 6.13 -4.20
C ASP A 239 17.76 5.42 -2.82
N SER A 240 18.83 5.54 -2.04
CA SER A 240 18.84 5.10 -0.64
C SER A 240 17.85 5.94 0.18
N PHE A 241 17.17 5.32 1.15
CA PHE A 241 16.10 6.00 1.89
C PHE A 241 16.56 6.89 3.06
N GLY A 242 17.86 7.01 3.34
CA GLY A 242 18.38 8.22 3.99
C GLY A 242 18.05 9.51 3.21
N ASN A 243 17.81 9.40 1.89
CA ASN A 243 17.37 10.50 1.03
C ASN A 243 15.83 10.64 0.93
N LEU A 244 15.05 9.92 1.74
CA LEU A 244 13.59 9.93 1.72
C LEU A 244 13.05 10.22 3.13
N GLU A 245 12.65 11.46 3.36
CA GLU A 245 12.16 11.92 4.67
C GLU A 245 10.72 12.46 4.56
N VAL A 246 10.09 12.79 5.69
CA VAL A 246 8.78 13.45 5.67
C VAL A 246 8.66 14.51 6.76
N SER A 247 8.08 15.66 6.40
CA SER A 247 7.84 16.73 7.35
C SER A 247 6.74 16.36 8.36
N PRO A 248 6.70 17.00 9.54
CA PRO A 248 5.50 17.05 10.37
C PRO A 248 4.32 17.70 9.60
N PRO A 249 3.08 17.63 10.11
CA PRO A 249 1.95 18.36 9.55
C PRO A 249 2.21 19.87 9.46
N VAL A 250 1.88 20.49 8.32
CA VAL A 250 2.17 21.91 8.06
C VAL A 250 1.03 22.62 7.34
N ILE A 251 1.04 23.95 7.40
CA ILE A 251 0.19 24.82 6.59
C ILE A 251 1.09 25.71 5.76
N VAL A 252 0.89 25.72 4.44
CA VAL A 252 1.65 26.52 3.49
C VAL A 252 0.67 27.36 2.70
N ASN A 253 0.73 28.69 2.84
CA ASN A 253 -0.12 29.63 2.11
C ASN A 253 -1.63 29.30 2.18
N GLY A 254 -2.09 28.85 3.35
CA GLY A 254 -3.49 28.45 3.59
C GLY A 254 -3.84 27.01 3.20
N LYS A 255 -2.98 26.29 2.47
CA LYS A 255 -3.15 24.85 2.19
C LYS A 255 -2.65 24.02 3.37
N ILE A 256 -3.52 23.12 3.86
CA ILE A 256 -3.22 22.22 4.98
C ILE A 256 -2.63 20.92 4.44
N TYR A 257 -1.51 20.48 5.01
CA TYR A 257 -0.86 19.20 4.78
C TYR A 257 -0.91 18.40 6.09
N PRO A 258 -2.03 17.71 6.37
CA PRO A 258 -2.28 17.10 7.67
C PRO A 258 -1.39 15.88 7.95
N LEU A 259 -0.82 15.27 6.91
CA LEU A 259 0.13 14.16 7.00
C LEU A 259 1.57 14.60 6.73
N GLY A 260 1.82 15.91 6.68
CA GLY A 260 3.10 16.46 6.26
C GLY A 260 3.34 16.33 4.76
N ARG A 261 4.59 16.49 4.35
CA ARG A 261 5.04 16.42 2.96
C ARG A 261 6.31 15.59 2.88
N ILE A 262 6.35 14.65 1.95
CA ILE A 262 7.55 13.87 1.64
C ILE A 262 8.66 14.82 1.18
N ILE A 263 9.90 14.53 1.54
CA ILE A 263 11.08 15.31 1.24
C ILE A 263 12.07 14.36 0.58
N ILE A 264 12.49 14.70 -0.64
CA ILE A 264 13.56 13.98 -1.34
C ILE A 264 14.69 14.92 -1.71
N GLY A 265 15.92 14.43 -1.69
CA GLY A 265 17.07 15.16 -2.18
C GLY A 265 17.29 14.98 -3.69
N VAL A 266 17.67 16.06 -4.37
CA VAL A 266 17.88 16.14 -5.82
C VAL A 266 19.08 17.04 -6.16
N ALA A 267 19.51 16.98 -7.42
CA ALA A 267 20.39 17.99 -8.00
C ALA A 267 19.63 19.23 -8.51
N PHE A 268 20.34 20.33 -8.76
CA PHE A 268 19.74 21.47 -9.44
C PHE A 268 19.37 21.12 -10.89
N PRO A 269 18.26 21.66 -11.44
CA PRO A 269 17.86 21.41 -12.83
C PRO A 269 18.90 21.77 -13.89
N THR A 270 19.81 22.70 -13.57
CA THR A 270 20.89 23.15 -14.46
C THR A 270 22.17 22.32 -14.33
N ALA A 271 22.22 21.34 -13.44
CA ALA A 271 23.40 20.48 -13.26
C ALA A 271 23.51 19.49 -14.44
N THR A 272 24.68 19.47 -15.10
CA THR A 272 24.92 18.59 -16.25
C THR A 272 25.26 17.15 -15.88
N LYS A 273 25.63 16.90 -14.62
CA LYS A 273 25.93 15.58 -14.04
C LYS A 273 25.30 15.39 -12.67
N GLY A 274 24.13 15.99 -12.46
CA GLY A 274 23.43 15.93 -11.19
C GLY A 274 22.86 14.53 -10.95
N ARG A 275 22.98 14.02 -9.72
CA ARG A 275 22.30 12.78 -9.31
C ARG A 275 20.87 13.09 -8.91
N ASN A 276 19.96 12.15 -9.13
CA ASN A 276 18.58 12.23 -8.66
C ASN A 276 18.09 10.83 -8.31
N MET A 277 17.14 10.74 -7.37
CA MET A 277 16.35 9.54 -7.15
C MET A 277 15.72 9.08 -8.48
N THR A 278 15.69 7.78 -8.73
CA THR A 278 15.13 7.20 -9.95
C THR A 278 13.68 7.64 -10.16
N LYS A 279 13.32 7.84 -11.43
CA LYS A 279 11.98 8.33 -11.80
C LYS A 279 10.87 7.39 -11.31
N VAL A 280 11.13 6.08 -11.26
CA VAL A 280 10.12 5.11 -10.83
C VAL A 280 9.75 5.27 -9.36
N VAL A 281 10.71 5.62 -8.49
CA VAL A 281 10.44 5.91 -7.07
C VAL A 281 9.75 7.26 -6.94
N GLN A 282 10.23 8.29 -7.65
CA GLN A 282 9.56 9.60 -7.66
C GLN A 282 8.09 9.48 -8.13
N ASP A 283 7.84 8.82 -9.25
CA ASP A 283 6.49 8.65 -9.78
C ASP A 283 5.56 7.97 -8.78
N PHE A 284 6.06 6.93 -8.09
CA PHE A 284 5.33 6.28 -7.00
C PHE A 284 4.99 7.26 -5.87
N LEU A 285 5.97 7.98 -5.32
CA LEU A 285 5.76 8.90 -4.19
C LEU A 285 4.77 10.02 -4.54
N TRP A 286 4.85 10.58 -5.76
CA TRP A 286 3.91 11.61 -6.21
C TRP A 286 2.49 11.06 -6.43
N ALA A 287 2.36 9.81 -6.90
CA ALA A 287 1.06 9.19 -7.13
C ALA A 287 0.27 8.93 -5.83
N GLN A 288 0.94 8.91 -4.66
CA GLN A 288 0.27 8.74 -3.37
C GLN A 288 -0.58 9.96 -2.97
N LYS A 289 -0.27 11.15 -3.52
CA LYS A 289 -0.99 12.44 -3.40
C LYS A 289 -1.09 13.06 -2.00
N VAL A 290 -1.22 12.26 -0.95
CA VAL A 290 -1.60 12.72 0.40
C VAL A 290 -0.44 13.34 1.20
N GLN A 291 0.80 13.11 0.79
CA GLN A 291 2.01 13.74 1.33
C GLN A 291 2.83 14.41 0.22
N GLU A 292 2.15 15.13 -0.69
CA GLU A 292 2.70 15.82 -1.87
C GLU A 292 4.19 16.19 -1.73
N PRO A 293 5.10 15.46 -2.41
CA PRO A 293 6.53 15.59 -2.18
C PRO A 293 7.09 16.99 -2.45
N ILE A 294 8.21 17.31 -1.79
CA ILE A 294 9.09 18.45 -2.08
C ILE A 294 10.51 17.95 -2.34
N ALA A 295 11.20 18.65 -3.23
CA ALA A 295 12.58 18.37 -3.57
C ALA A 295 13.51 19.39 -2.89
N LEU A 296 14.56 18.91 -2.23
CA LEU A 296 15.63 19.71 -1.64
C LEU A 296 16.95 19.46 -2.36
N PHE A 297 17.87 20.41 -2.30
CA PHE A 297 19.18 20.24 -2.90
C PHE A 297 20.11 19.46 -1.96
N SER A 298 20.35 18.18 -2.25
CA SER A 298 21.26 17.30 -1.49
C SER A 298 22.49 16.87 -2.28
N ASP A 299 22.50 17.05 -3.60
CA ASP A 299 23.56 16.53 -4.48
C ASP A 299 24.94 17.18 -4.27
N TRP A 300 25.04 18.21 -3.42
CA TRP A 300 26.31 18.77 -2.97
C TRP A 300 27.05 17.89 -1.94
N LEU A 301 26.37 16.95 -1.30
CA LEU A 301 26.94 15.99 -0.37
C LEU A 301 27.53 14.79 -1.13
N LEU A 302 28.59 14.19 -0.57
CA LEU A 302 29.21 13.01 -1.19
C LEU A 302 28.22 11.84 -1.27
N VAL A 303 27.51 11.57 -0.17
CA VAL A 303 26.46 10.54 -0.13
C VAL A 303 25.18 11.09 -0.78
N GLY A 304 24.75 12.30 -0.42
CA GLY A 304 23.70 13.01 -1.16
C GLY A 304 22.31 12.87 -0.54
N HIS A 305 22.22 12.63 0.76
CA HIS A 305 20.97 12.37 1.46
C HIS A 305 20.48 13.61 2.21
N VAL A 306 19.17 13.69 2.47
CA VAL A 306 18.58 14.83 3.19
C VAL A 306 18.75 14.74 4.70
N ASP A 307 18.84 13.51 5.24
CA ASP A 307 19.07 13.26 6.66
C ASP A 307 20.45 13.75 7.14
N GLU A 308 21.43 13.86 6.25
CA GLU A 308 22.78 14.36 6.51
C GLU A 308 22.79 15.83 6.97
N PHE A 309 21.78 16.64 6.62
CA PHE A 309 21.76 18.07 6.92
C PHE A 309 20.49 18.57 7.61
N MET A 310 19.45 17.74 7.76
CA MET A 310 18.23 18.14 8.44
C MET A 310 17.53 16.98 9.17
N THR A 311 16.80 17.34 10.22
CA THR A 311 15.91 16.42 10.94
C THR A 311 14.78 17.21 11.60
N PHE A 312 13.72 16.51 12.01
CA PHE A 312 12.64 17.08 12.79
C PHE A 312 12.57 16.40 14.15
N VAL A 313 12.41 17.20 15.21
CA VAL A 313 12.19 16.70 16.57
C VAL A 313 10.91 17.31 17.14
N PRO A 314 10.14 16.58 17.96
CA PRO A 314 9.04 17.16 18.70
C PRO A 314 9.50 18.37 19.54
N ALA A 315 8.76 19.48 19.47
CA ALA A 315 8.98 20.66 20.29
C ALA A 315 7.69 21.00 21.07
N PRO A 316 7.74 21.18 22.41
CA PRO A 316 6.54 21.41 23.23
C PRO A 316 5.76 22.69 22.91
N ASP A 317 6.42 23.71 22.36
CA ASP A 317 5.96 25.10 22.40
C ASP A 317 5.69 25.75 21.04
N LYS A 318 5.98 25.08 19.90
CA LYS A 318 5.75 25.67 18.57
C LYS A 318 5.29 24.65 17.52
N LYS A 319 4.25 25.05 16.76
CA LYS A 319 3.72 24.44 15.53
C LYS A 319 3.11 23.02 15.60
N VAL A 320 2.69 22.52 16.76
CA VAL A 320 1.73 21.40 16.81
C VAL A 320 0.36 21.94 17.18
N LYS A 321 -0.30 22.67 16.27
CA LYS A 321 -1.76 22.77 16.36
C LYS A 321 -2.30 21.43 15.88
N GLN A 322 -2.54 20.54 16.84
CA GLN A 322 -3.20 19.26 16.62
C GLN A 322 -4.63 19.54 16.13
N TYR A 323 -4.82 19.68 14.81
CA TYR A 323 -6.13 19.88 14.22
C TYR A 323 -6.80 18.52 14.03
N CYS A 324 -7.42 18.00 15.10
CA CYS A 324 -8.45 16.98 14.97
C CYS A 324 -9.76 17.71 14.59
N GLN A 325 -10.08 17.81 13.30
CA GLN A 325 -11.41 18.24 12.84
C GLN A 325 -12.17 17.03 12.28
N GLY A 326 -13.25 16.64 12.96
CA GLY A 326 -14.22 15.65 12.50
C GLY A 326 -14.43 14.48 13.46
N LYS A 327 -15.63 13.90 13.47
CA LYS A 327 -16.13 12.81 14.34
C LYS A 327 -15.34 11.48 14.28
N TYR A 328 -14.16 11.46 13.70
CA TYR A 328 -13.26 10.31 13.70
C TYR A 328 -12.09 10.65 14.60
N SER A 329 -12.06 9.96 15.73
CA SER A 329 -11.02 10.00 16.76
C SER A 329 -9.62 10.18 16.19
N CYS A 330 -8.88 11.18 16.70
CA CYS A 330 -7.43 11.20 16.64
C CYS A 330 -6.88 9.88 17.24
N PRO A 331 -5.77 9.34 16.71
CA PRO A 331 -5.20 8.08 17.18
C PRO A 331 -4.68 8.29 18.61
N LEU A 332 -5.51 7.90 19.58
CA LEU A 332 -5.06 7.52 20.90
C LEU A 332 -4.78 6.02 20.84
N HIS A 333 -3.48 5.71 20.79
CA HIS A 333 -2.84 4.41 21.04
C HIS A 333 -3.11 3.27 20.05
#